data_AF-A0AA39X9P4-F1
#
_entry.id   AF-A0AA39X9P4-F1
#
_cell.length_a   1.000
_cell.length_b   1.000
_cell.length_c   1.000
_cell.angle_alpha   90.00
_cell.angle_beta   90.00
_cell.angle_gamma   90.00
#
_symmetry.space_group_name_H-M   'P 1'
#
loop_
_entity.id
_entity.type
_entity.pdbx_description
1 polymer ?
#
loop_
_entity_poly.entity_id
_entity_poly.type
_entity_poly.pdbx_seq_one_letter_code
_entity_poly.pdbx_strand_id
1 'polypeptide(L)'
;MNCWDCFSAKSLKHNGGGDSQGLVGQVSWALNKFNGDAAKVFAVGGSSGAMVSNVLAATYPDVFRAAASYSGVPAACWAGAPMSTPMSSDLTCPMGQKASRFTAQQWGDLARDCYPGYNGTRPRMMIVHGTADTAVVISLLKAQLDQWSNVLGQTFSKNVTNDPLKNWKKIVYGDGSQLVGYEVQGGGHIPAFQGEATMKFFGLM
;
A
#
# COMPACT_ATOMS: atom_id res chain seq x y z
N MET A 1 9.33 -16.00 12.09
CA MET A 1 8.72 -14.65 12.08
C MET A 1 7.85 -14.58 10.84
N ASN A 2 6.53 -14.53 11.02
CA ASN A 2 5.58 -14.78 9.93
C ASN A 2 5.14 -13.43 9.33
N CYS A 3 5.87 -12.97 8.30
CA CYS A 3 5.40 -11.91 7.42
C CYS A 3 4.68 -12.53 6.23
N TRP A 4 3.78 -11.76 5.64
CA TRP A 4 3.12 -12.13 4.39
C TRP A 4 4.08 -12.17 3.21
N ASP A 5 3.74 -13.00 2.23
CA ASP A 5 4.41 -13.08 0.94
C ASP A 5 4.16 -11.83 0.08
N CYS A 6 5.15 -10.93 0.06
CA CYS A 6 5.17 -9.73 -0.77
C CYS A 6 6.28 -9.77 -1.82
N PHE A 7 6.87 -10.94 -2.07
CA PHE A 7 8.09 -11.11 -2.86
C PHE A 7 7.94 -12.11 -4.00
N SER A 8 7.10 -13.13 -3.83
CA SER A 8 7.01 -14.23 -4.78
C SER A 8 6.25 -13.82 -6.04
N ALA A 9 6.62 -14.42 -7.17
CA ALA A 9 5.90 -14.23 -8.42
C ALA A 9 4.42 -14.68 -8.34
N LYS A 10 4.08 -15.57 -7.37
CA LYS A 10 2.70 -16.00 -7.14
C LYS A 10 1.88 -14.87 -6.51
N SER A 11 2.37 -14.29 -5.42
CA SER A 11 1.65 -13.23 -4.72
C SER A 11 1.69 -11.88 -5.45
N LEU A 12 2.64 -11.68 -6.35
CA LEU A 12 2.79 -10.46 -7.15
C LEU A 12 2.12 -10.56 -8.53
N LYS A 13 1.16 -11.48 -8.72
CA LYS A 13 0.42 -11.62 -9.97
C LYS A 13 -1.06 -11.89 -9.70
N HIS A 14 -1.95 -11.20 -10.40
CA HIS A 14 -3.38 -11.47 -10.39
C HIS A 14 -3.64 -12.95 -10.73
N ASN A 15 -4.36 -13.65 -9.85
CA ASN A 15 -4.59 -15.11 -9.93
C ASN A 15 -3.32 -15.96 -10.01
N GLY A 16 -2.18 -15.46 -9.51
CA GLY A 16 -0.90 -16.17 -9.48
C GLY A 16 -0.72 -17.14 -8.31
N GLY A 17 -1.63 -17.11 -7.33
CA GLY A 17 -1.56 -17.87 -6.09
C GLY A 17 -0.98 -17.06 -4.92
N GLY A 18 -0.38 -17.78 -3.98
CA GLY A 18 0.25 -17.19 -2.80
C GLY A 18 -0.75 -16.52 -1.85
N ASP A 19 -0.21 -15.74 -0.92
CA ASP A 19 -0.99 -15.09 0.13
C ASP A 19 -1.99 -14.09 -0.44
N SER A 20 -1.63 -13.38 -1.51
CA SER A 20 -2.53 -12.41 -2.15
C SER A 20 -3.83 -13.06 -2.64
N GLN A 21 -3.74 -14.20 -3.33
CA GLN A 21 -4.93 -14.94 -3.79
C GLN A 21 -5.67 -15.59 -2.62
N GLY A 22 -4.94 -16.08 -1.61
CA GLY A 22 -5.54 -16.62 -0.39
C GLY A 22 -6.43 -15.60 0.32
N LEU A 23 -5.96 -14.35 0.44
CA LEU A 23 -6.73 -13.26 1.03
C LEU A 23 -7.96 -12.89 0.19
N VAL A 24 -7.84 -12.85 -1.14
CA VAL A 24 -9.02 -12.64 -2.02
C VAL A 24 -10.01 -13.79 -1.96
N GLY A 25 -9.54 -15.02 -1.74
CA GLY A 25 -10.40 -16.16 -1.44
C GLY A 25 -11.22 -15.96 -0.16
N GLN A 26 -10.60 -15.42 0.90
CA GLN A 26 -11.29 -15.08 2.14
C GLN A 26 -12.30 -13.94 1.95
N VAL A 27 -11.95 -12.91 1.18
CA VAL A 27 -12.89 -11.83 0.79
C VAL A 27 -14.11 -12.43 0.08
N SER A 28 -13.87 -13.25 -0.93
CA SER A 28 -14.94 -13.90 -1.71
C SER A 28 -15.84 -14.76 -0.83
N TRP A 29 -15.24 -15.52 0.10
CA TRP A 29 -16.00 -16.29 1.08
C TRP A 29 -16.84 -15.40 1.99
N ALA A 30 -16.29 -14.31 2.53
CA ALA A 30 -16.99 -13.41 3.43
C ALA A 30 -18.16 -12.69 2.72
N LEU A 31 -17.96 -12.22 1.50
CA LEU A 31 -19.01 -11.62 0.67
C LEU A 31 -20.19 -12.59 0.50
N ASN A 32 -19.91 -13.85 0.13
CA ASN A 32 -20.94 -14.86 -0.04
C ASN A 32 -21.60 -15.25 1.29
N LYS A 33 -20.81 -15.43 2.36
CA LYS A 33 -21.29 -15.90 3.66
C LYS A 33 -22.19 -14.89 4.36
N PHE A 34 -21.86 -13.61 4.25
CA PHE A 34 -22.51 -12.54 4.98
C PHE A 34 -23.34 -11.60 4.09
N ASN A 35 -23.54 -11.96 2.82
CA ASN A 35 -24.23 -11.13 1.82
C ASN A 35 -23.62 -9.71 1.75
N GLY A 36 -22.29 -9.67 1.76
CA GLY A 36 -21.52 -8.42 1.77
C GLY A 36 -21.62 -7.68 0.45
N ASP A 37 -21.48 -6.36 0.52
CA ASP A 37 -21.50 -5.49 -0.65
C ASP A 37 -20.13 -5.51 -1.36
N ALA A 38 -20.05 -6.15 -2.53
CA ALA A 38 -18.84 -6.22 -3.34
C ALA A 38 -18.37 -4.83 -3.84
N ALA A 39 -19.21 -3.80 -3.76
CA ALA A 39 -18.80 -2.41 -4.02
C ALA A 39 -18.16 -1.73 -2.79
N LYS A 40 -18.01 -2.41 -1.66
CA LYS A 40 -17.47 -1.88 -0.40
C LYS A 40 -16.42 -2.80 0.24
N VAL A 41 -15.43 -3.19 -0.58
CA VAL A 41 -14.30 -4.01 -0.12
C VAL A 41 -13.04 -3.15 -0.02
N PHE A 42 -12.35 -3.24 1.11
CA PHE A 42 -11.19 -2.40 1.42
C PHE A 42 -10.06 -3.23 2.04
N ALA A 43 -8.82 -2.77 1.88
CA ALA A 43 -7.64 -3.39 2.50
C ALA A 43 -6.94 -2.40 3.43
N VAL A 44 -6.59 -2.81 4.64
CA VAL A 44 -5.79 -1.99 5.55
C VAL A 44 -4.83 -2.89 6.32
N GLY A 45 -3.60 -2.42 6.52
CA GLY A 45 -2.61 -3.19 7.24
C GLY A 45 -1.44 -2.33 7.72
N GLY A 46 -0.72 -2.86 8.70
CA GLY A 46 0.50 -2.29 9.26
C GLY A 46 1.72 -3.19 8.99
N SER A 47 2.90 -2.61 8.81
CA SER A 47 4.15 -3.37 8.59
C SER A 47 4.01 -4.32 7.39
N SER A 48 4.27 -5.61 7.55
CA SER A 48 4.04 -6.62 6.50
C SER A 48 2.60 -6.61 5.97
N GLY A 49 1.60 -6.33 6.81
CA GLY A 49 0.21 -6.15 6.36
C GLY A 49 0.03 -4.91 5.48
N ALA A 50 0.80 -3.85 5.71
CA ALA A 50 0.81 -2.66 4.86
C ALA A 50 1.46 -2.94 3.50
N MET A 51 2.49 -3.79 3.47
CA MET A 51 3.08 -4.29 2.22
C MET A 51 2.04 -5.06 1.41
N VAL A 52 1.28 -5.95 2.06
CA VAL A 52 0.19 -6.69 1.39
C VAL A 52 -0.95 -5.80 0.94
N SER A 53 -1.34 -4.76 1.69
CA SER A 53 -2.34 -3.80 1.21
C SER A 53 -1.96 -3.20 -0.15
N ASN A 54 -0.68 -2.86 -0.35
CA ASN A 54 -0.18 -2.40 -1.65
C ASN A 54 -0.20 -3.51 -2.69
N VAL A 55 0.22 -4.73 -2.33
CA VAL A 55 0.18 -5.90 -3.23
C VAL A 55 -1.24 -6.16 -3.71
N LEU A 56 -2.22 -6.25 -2.80
CA LEU A 56 -3.62 -6.46 -3.12
C LEU A 56 -4.19 -5.35 -4.01
N ALA A 57 -3.80 -4.10 -3.77
CA ALA A 57 -4.22 -2.99 -4.62
C ALA A 57 -3.64 -3.09 -6.06
N ALA A 58 -2.48 -3.69 -6.23
CA ALA A 58 -1.83 -3.88 -7.52
C ALA A 58 -2.31 -5.15 -8.25
N THR A 59 -2.50 -6.26 -7.52
CA THR A 59 -2.88 -7.57 -8.08
C THR A 59 -4.38 -7.76 -8.18
N TYR A 60 -5.19 -7.20 -7.30
CA TYR A 60 -6.66 -7.33 -7.32
C TYR A 60 -7.39 -5.97 -7.29
N PRO A 61 -7.05 -5.04 -8.21
CA PRO A 61 -7.71 -3.74 -8.32
C PRO A 61 -9.20 -3.82 -8.64
N ASP A 62 -9.66 -4.95 -9.19
CA ASP A 62 -11.05 -5.28 -9.47
C ASP A 62 -11.86 -5.58 -8.19
N VAL A 63 -11.19 -6.10 -7.15
CA VAL A 63 -11.81 -6.49 -5.87
C VAL A 63 -11.89 -5.31 -4.91
N PHE A 64 -10.80 -4.56 -4.71
CA PHE A 64 -10.73 -3.51 -3.68
C PHE A 64 -11.10 -2.13 -4.21
N ARG A 65 -11.78 -1.31 -3.39
CA ARG A 65 -12.14 0.08 -3.74
C ARG A 65 -11.18 1.11 -3.16
N ALA A 66 -10.59 0.81 -2.01
CA ALA A 66 -9.48 1.58 -1.46
C ALA A 66 -8.60 0.69 -0.60
N ALA A 67 -7.34 1.11 -0.42
CA ALA A 67 -6.42 0.48 0.49
C ALA A 67 -5.64 1.50 1.34
N ALA A 68 -5.27 1.09 2.55
CA ALA A 68 -4.46 1.87 3.47
C ALA A 68 -3.20 1.08 3.89
N SER A 69 -2.05 1.74 3.81
CA SER A 69 -0.73 1.20 4.13
C SER A 69 -0.11 1.98 5.28
N TYR A 70 0.08 1.33 6.44
CA TYR A 70 0.76 1.91 7.60
C TYR A 70 2.17 1.32 7.74
N SER A 71 3.20 2.08 7.38
CA SER A 71 4.61 1.62 7.35
C SER A 71 4.86 0.42 6.42
N GLY A 72 4.37 0.52 5.19
CA GLY A 72 4.59 -0.46 4.12
C GLY A 72 5.70 -0.09 3.13
N VAL A 73 5.74 -0.82 2.02
CA VAL A 73 6.62 -0.58 0.87
C VAL A 73 5.78 -0.59 -0.42
N PRO A 74 6.28 -0.06 -1.55
CA PRO A 74 5.57 -0.16 -2.83
C PRO A 74 5.23 -1.61 -3.19
N ALA A 75 4.12 -1.81 -3.91
CA ALA A 75 3.77 -3.08 -4.52
C ALA A 75 4.95 -3.60 -5.37
N ALA A 76 5.24 -4.90 -5.27
CA ALA A 76 6.37 -5.55 -5.95
C ALA A 76 7.77 -4.94 -5.66
N CYS A 77 7.92 -4.16 -4.58
CA CYS A 77 9.22 -3.65 -4.16
C CYS A 77 10.20 -4.79 -3.82
N TRP A 78 9.69 -5.85 -3.19
CA TRP A 78 10.41 -7.07 -2.84
C TRP A 78 10.48 -8.13 -3.95
N ALA A 79 10.01 -7.82 -5.17
CA ALA A 79 10.02 -8.78 -6.27
C ALA A 79 11.42 -9.36 -6.51
N GLY A 80 11.54 -10.69 -6.48
CA GLY A 80 12.78 -11.41 -6.71
C GLY A 80 13.66 -11.64 -5.46
N ALA A 81 13.28 -11.10 -4.31
CA ALA A 81 13.94 -11.43 -3.04
C ALA A 81 13.59 -12.87 -2.59
N PRO A 82 14.39 -13.50 -1.71
CA PRO A 82 14.09 -14.84 -1.21
C PRO A 82 12.91 -14.87 -0.23
N MET A 83 12.66 -13.76 0.47
CA MET A 83 11.53 -13.59 1.39
C MET A 83 11.32 -12.11 1.70
N SER A 84 10.11 -11.71 2.10
CA SER A 84 9.79 -10.32 2.53
C SER A 84 9.75 -10.21 4.06
N THR A 85 10.87 -10.51 4.72
CA THR A 85 11.01 -10.43 6.18
C THR A 85 12.33 -9.75 6.56
N PRO A 86 12.50 -9.30 7.82
CA PRO A 86 13.79 -8.79 8.32
C PRO A 86 14.95 -9.80 8.23
N MET A 87 14.66 -11.11 8.09
CA MET A 87 15.66 -12.17 7.92
C MET A 87 16.09 -12.38 6.46
N SER A 88 15.53 -11.62 5.51
CA SER A 88 15.93 -11.73 4.11
C SER A 88 17.39 -11.32 3.91
N SER A 89 18.08 -12.03 3.02
CA SER A 89 19.42 -11.63 2.56
C SER A 89 19.39 -10.42 1.61
N ASP A 90 18.23 -10.10 1.03
CA ASP A 90 17.99 -8.86 0.28
C ASP A 90 17.17 -7.92 1.16
N LEU A 91 17.73 -6.78 1.57
CA LEU A 91 17.02 -5.73 2.30
C LEU A 91 16.96 -4.43 1.48
N THR A 92 17.21 -4.51 0.18
CA THR A 92 17.28 -3.33 -0.71
C THR A 92 15.96 -2.57 -0.75
N CYS A 93 14.84 -3.27 -0.60
CA CYS A 93 13.51 -2.68 -0.53
C CYS A 93 13.25 -1.93 0.79
N PRO A 94 13.16 -2.59 1.97
CA PRO A 94 12.73 -1.95 3.21
C PRO A 94 13.73 -0.91 3.74
N MET A 95 15.01 -1.03 3.34
CA MET A 95 16.07 -0.07 3.69
C MET A 95 16.22 1.07 2.67
N GLY A 96 15.30 1.18 1.70
CA GLY A 96 15.21 2.31 0.80
C GLY A 96 16.27 2.37 -0.31
N GLN A 97 17.10 1.34 -0.46
CA GLN A 97 18.12 1.28 -1.52
C GLN A 97 17.47 1.18 -2.91
N LYS A 98 16.32 0.50 -3.04
CA LYS A 98 15.54 0.50 -4.29
C LYS A 98 14.81 1.83 -4.50
N ALA A 99 14.31 2.44 -3.42
CA ALA A 99 13.66 3.75 -3.46
C ALA A 99 14.56 4.88 -3.92
N SER A 100 15.87 4.83 -3.65
CA SER A 100 16.81 5.87 -4.08
C SER A 100 17.13 5.87 -5.58
N ARG A 101 16.78 4.81 -6.31
CA ARG A 101 17.10 4.64 -7.74
C ARG A 101 15.88 4.52 -8.66
N PHE A 102 14.71 4.21 -8.14
CA PHE A 102 13.50 4.02 -8.96
C PHE A 102 12.75 5.33 -9.14
N THR A 103 12.37 5.61 -10.38
CA THR A 103 11.45 6.69 -10.75
C THR A 103 10.00 6.31 -10.44
N ALA A 104 9.10 7.31 -10.39
CA ALA A 104 7.67 7.08 -10.28
C ALA A 104 7.12 6.19 -11.42
N GLN A 105 7.67 6.32 -12.63
CA GLN A 105 7.32 5.46 -13.75
C GLN A 105 7.68 3.99 -13.48
N GLN A 106 8.92 3.70 -13.09
CA GLN A 106 9.35 2.34 -12.78
C GLN A 106 8.57 1.73 -11.60
N TRP A 107 8.23 2.54 -10.60
CA TRP A 107 7.36 2.09 -9.52
C TRP A 107 5.96 1.76 -10.00
N GLY A 108 5.37 2.61 -10.84
CA GLY A 108 4.05 2.37 -11.42
C GLY A 108 4.03 1.16 -12.36
N ASP A 109 5.10 0.93 -13.12
CA ASP A 109 5.25 -0.24 -14.00
C ASP A 109 5.22 -1.53 -13.18
N LEU A 110 5.99 -1.59 -12.07
CA LEU A 110 5.93 -2.73 -11.14
C LEU A 110 4.51 -3.02 -10.64
N ALA A 111 3.70 -2.00 -10.35
CA ALA A 111 2.33 -2.18 -9.92
C ALA A 111 1.39 -2.60 -11.05
N ARG A 112 1.60 -2.11 -12.28
CA ARG A 112 0.81 -2.51 -13.46
C ARG A 112 1.13 -3.94 -13.90
N ASP A 113 2.39 -4.36 -13.78
CA ASP A 113 2.85 -5.71 -14.12
C ASP A 113 2.25 -6.80 -13.21
N CYS A 114 1.75 -6.42 -12.03
CA CYS A 114 0.97 -7.31 -11.16
C CYS A 114 -0.36 -7.75 -11.81
N TYR A 115 -0.94 -6.96 -12.71
CA TYR A 115 -2.12 -7.33 -13.49
C TYR A 115 -2.06 -6.71 -14.90
N PRO A 116 -1.28 -7.31 -15.82
CA PRO A 116 -1.08 -6.78 -17.16
C PRO A 116 -2.40 -6.68 -17.94
N GLY A 117 -2.59 -5.55 -18.64
CA GLY A 117 -3.80 -5.28 -19.44
C GLY A 117 -5.02 -4.79 -18.65
N TYR A 118 -4.94 -4.70 -17.31
CA TYR A 118 -6.03 -4.14 -16.51
C TYR A 118 -6.16 -2.62 -16.72
N ASN A 119 -7.27 -2.22 -17.35
CA ASN A 119 -7.62 -0.84 -17.67
C ASN A 119 -8.85 -0.33 -16.88
N GLY A 120 -9.30 -1.09 -15.87
CA GLY A 120 -10.40 -0.70 -15.00
C GLY A 120 -9.97 0.29 -13.90
N THR A 121 -10.93 0.69 -13.07
CA THR A 121 -10.67 1.54 -11.89
C THR A 121 -9.70 0.85 -10.94
N ARG A 122 -8.74 1.60 -10.41
CA ARG A 122 -7.80 1.11 -9.38
C ARG A 122 -8.18 1.64 -8.00
N PRO A 123 -7.80 0.94 -6.91
CA PRO A 123 -8.14 1.35 -5.56
C PRO A 123 -7.56 2.73 -5.22
N ARG A 124 -8.32 3.51 -4.44
CA ARG A 124 -7.83 4.75 -3.82
C ARG A 124 -6.84 4.40 -2.72
N MET A 125 -5.78 5.17 -2.56
CA MET A 125 -4.65 4.81 -1.69
C MET A 125 -4.41 5.83 -0.57
N MET A 126 -4.33 5.35 0.67
CA MET A 126 -3.88 6.10 1.83
C MET A 126 -2.57 5.52 2.34
N ILE A 127 -1.49 6.31 2.30
CA ILE A 127 -0.16 5.86 2.72
C ILE A 127 0.24 6.60 3.99
N VAL A 128 0.62 5.90 5.04
CA VAL A 128 1.00 6.46 6.34
C VAL A 128 2.36 5.92 6.74
N HIS A 129 3.28 6.79 7.16
CA HIS A 129 4.63 6.36 7.53
C HIS A 129 5.22 7.22 8.64
N GLY A 130 5.94 6.57 9.55
CA GLY A 130 6.62 7.23 10.67
C GLY A 130 8.02 7.73 10.31
N THR A 131 8.38 8.93 10.76
CA THR A 131 9.73 9.48 10.49
C THR A 131 10.85 8.81 11.29
N ALA A 132 10.51 8.07 12.35
CA ALA A 132 11.45 7.32 13.20
C ALA A 132 11.38 5.80 12.94
N ASP A 133 10.81 5.39 11.80
CA ASP A 133 10.74 3.99 11.40
C ASP A 133 12.12 3.47 10.96
N THR A 134 12.63 2.48 11.68
CA THR A 134 13.95 1.85 11.43
C THR A 134 13.86 0.50 10.75
N ALA A 135 12.65 -0.08 10.62
CA ALA A 135 12.45 -1.38 10.00
C ALA A 135 12.05 -1.25 8.52
N VAL A 136 11.25 -0.21 8.22
CA VAL A 136 10.92 0.19 6.86
C VAL A 136 11.12 1.69 6.80
N VAL A 137 12.22 2.13 6.22
CA VAL A 137 12.67 3.53 6.39
C VAL A 137 11.74 4.54 5.74
N ILE A 138 11.75 5.78 6.25
CA ILE A 138 10.82 6.84 5.81
C ILE A 138 10.86 7.16 4.30
N SER A 139 11.96 6.86 3.59
CA SER A 139 12.01 7.02 2.12
C SER A 139 10.96 6.16 1.39
N LEU A 140 10.44 5.12 2.04
CA LEU A 140 9.37 4.28 1.49
C LEU A 140 8.01 4.97 1.49
N LEU A 141 7.79 6.03 2.28
CA LEU A 141 6.61 6.90 2.12
C LEU A 141 6.60 7.52 0.73
N LYS A 142 7.71 8.16 0.35
CA LYS A 142 7.85 8.78 -0.96
C LYS A 142 7.73 7.75 -2.07
N ALA A 143 8.39 6.59 -1.95
CA ALA A 143 8.33 5.56 -2.98
C ALA A 143 6.91 5.02 -3.21
N GLN A 144 6.12 4.83 -2.15
CA GLN A 144 4.71 4.43 -2.28
C GLN A 144 3.87 5.54 -2.92
N LEU A 145 4.08 6.80 -2.53
CA LEU A 145 3.38 7.94 -3.15
C LEU A 145 3.76 8.11 -4.62
N ASP A 146 5.03 7.93 -4.98
CA ASP A 146 5.51 7.93 -6.37
C ASP A 146 4.85 6.81 -7.18
N GLN A 147 4.75 5.59 -6.62
CA GLN A 147 4.06 4.48 -7.27
C GLN A 147 2.61 4.82 -7.58
N TRP A 148 1.85 5.20 -6.56
CA TRP A 148 0.40 5.37 -6.71
C TRP A 148 0.02 6.66 -7.42
N SER A 149 0.83 7.72 -7.31
CA SER A 149 0.61 8.93 -8.11
C SER A 149 0.79 8.65 -9.60
N ASN A 150 1.78 7.85 -10.00
CA ASN A 150 1.95 7.42 -11.39
C ASN A 150 0.81 6.49 -11.84
N VAL A 151 0.42 5.51 -11.02
CA VAL A 151 -0.66 4.55 -11.36
C VAL A 151 -2.02 5.24 -11.50
N LEU A 152 -2.32 6.22 -10.65
CA LEU A 152 -3.61 6.91 -10.59
C LEU A 152 -3.63 8.21 -11.41
N GLY A 153 -2.52 8.59 -12.05
CA GLY A 153 -2.41 9.84 -12.81
C GLY A 153 -2.58 11.09 -11.94
N GLN A 154 -2.17 11.03 -10.68
CA GLN A 154 -2.32 12.11 -9.71
C GLN A 154 -1.02 12.91 -9.56
N THR A 155 -1.13 14.21 -9.32
CA THR A 155 0.01 15.09 -9.03
C THR A 155 -0.06 15.60 -7.60
N PHE A 156 1.10 15.89 -7.01
CA PHE A 156 1.14 16.58 -5.71
C PHE A 156 0.35 17.89 -5.78
N SER A 157 -0.39 18.18 -4.72
CA SER A 157 -1.23 19.37 -4.61
C SER A 157 -0.77 20.25 -3.44
N LYS A 158 -0.86 19.73 -2.20
CA LYS A 158 -0.50 20.50 -0.99
C LYS A 158 -0.17 19.61 0.19
N ASN A 159 0.48 20.19 1.19
CA ASN A 159 0.62 19.61 2.52
C ASN A 159 -0.34 20.29 3.49
N VAL A 160 -0.91 19.52 4.41
CA VAL A 160 -1.73 20.01 5.53
C VAL A 160 -1.10 19.49 6.82
N THR A 161 -0.75 20.40 7.72
CA THR A 161 -0.15 20.04 9.01
C THR A 161 -1.22 19.79 10.06
N ASN A 162 -0.89 18.91 11.01
CA ASN A 162 -1.76 18.51 12.12
C ASN A 162 -3.12 17.93 11.68
N ASP A 163 -3.14 17.18 10.58
CA ASP A 163 -4.30 16.44 10.06
C ASP A 163 -3.92 14.94 10.03
N PRO A 164 -4.68 14.05 10.69
CA PRO A 164 -5.91 14.32 11.47
C PRO A 164 -5.63 14.84 12.90
N LEU A 165 -4.37 14.82 13.36
CA LEU A 165 -3.98 15.25 14.70
C LEU A 165 -2.55 15.79 14.72
N LYS A 166 -2.13 16.32 15.88
CA LYS A 166 -0.80 16.92 16.07
C LYS A 166 0.32 15.97 15.60
N ASN A 167 1.33 16.53 14.92
CA ASN A 167 2.50 15.83 14.36
C ASN A 167 2.21 14.97 13.12
N TRP A 168 1.00 14.98 12.58
CA TRP A 168 0.67 14.35 11.30
C TRP A 168 0.67 15.38 10.19
N LYS A 169 1.52 15.18 9.18
CA LYS A 169 1.53 15.98 7.95
C LYS A 169 0.85 15.18 6.85
N LYS A 170 -0.36 15.58 6.48
CA LYS A 170 -1.08 15.05 5.32
C LYS A 170 -0.47 15.60 4.04
N ILE A 171 -0.22 14.72 3.09
CA ILE A 171 0.32 15.00 1.75
C ILE A 171 -0.80 14.70 0.76
N VAL A 172 -1.33 15.73 0.11
CA VAL A 172 -2.50 15.61 -0.76
C VAL A 172 -2.04 15.56 -2.21
N TYR A 173 -2.52 14.55 -2.94
CA TYR A 173 -2.39 14.46 -4.39
C TYR A 173 -3.78 14.69 -5.04
N GLY A 174 -3.81 15.44 -6.15
CA GLY A 174 -5.05 15.88 -6.76
C GLY A 174 -5.94 16.66 -5.77
N ASP A 175 -7.20 16.23 -5.66
CA ASP A 175 -8.16 16.73 -4.66
C ASP A 175 -8.14 15.94 -3.33
N GLY A 176 -7.31 14.91 -3.23
CA GLY A 176 -7.20 14.03 -2.06
C GLY A 176 -8.24 12.90 -2.02
N SER A 177 -9.06 12.73 -3.05
CA SER A 177 -10.04 11.63 -3.12
C SER A 177 -9.39 10.29 -3.45
N GLN A 178 -8.39 10.29 -4.35
CA GLN A 178 -7.74 9.07 -4.83
C GLN A 178 -6.43 8.72 -4.13
N LEU A 179 -5.65 9.73 -3.72
CA LEU A 179 -4.33 9.49 -3.12
C LEU A 179 -4.04 10.52 -2.03
N VAL A 180 -3.75 10.01 -0.83
CA VAL A 180 -3.22 10.82 0.28
C VAL A 180 -2.06 10.10 0.96
N GLY A 181 -1.07 10.87 1.38
CA GLY A 181 0.03 10.45 2.23
C GLY A 181 -0.07 11.06 3.63
N TYR A 182 0.56 10.44 4.61
CA TYR A 182 0.74 10.97 5.95
C TYR A 182 2.16 10.67 6.42
N GLU A 183 2.92 11.73 6.66
CA GLU A 183 4.21 11.67 7.35
C GLU A 183 3.97 11.96 8.84
N VAL A 184 4.31 11.02 9.70
CA VAL A 184 4.05 11.10 11.15
C VAL A 184 5.34 11.40 11.88
N GLN A 185 5.52 12.66 12.29
CA GLN A 185 6.73 13.11 12.97
C GLN A 185 6.88 12.38 14.32
N GLY A 186 8.00 11.68 14.48
CA GLY A 186 8.32 10.87 15.65
C GLY A 186 7.65 9.49 15.67
N GLY A 187 6.82 9.14 14.67
CA GLY A 187 6.24 7.81 14.56
C GLY A 187 7.29 6.75 14.23
N GLY A 188 7.25 5.60 14.92
CA GLY A 188 8.11 4.44 14.67
C GLY A 188 7.49 3.40 13.73
N HIS A 189 7.89 2.13 13.86
CA HIS A 189 7.32 0.99 13.12
C HIS A 189 6.29 0.23 13.98
N ILE A 190 4.98 0.50 13.92
CA ILE A 190 4.23 1.38 13.01
C ILE A 190 3.70 2.63 13.75
N PRO A 191 3.36 3.73 13.05
CA PRO A 191 2.66 4.86 13.66
C PRO A 191 1.29 4.44 14.22
N ALA A 192 0.77 5.22 15.17
CA ALA A 192 -0.55 4.97 15.75
C ALA A 192 -1.63 4.91 14.66
N PHE A 193 -2.39 3.82 14.63
CA PHE A 193 -3.46 3.63 13.65
C PHE A 193 -4.56 4.68 13.82
N GLN A 194 -5.01 5.27 12.70
CA GLN A 194 -6.05 6.30 12.66
C GLN A 194 -7.30 5.74 11.99
N GLY A 195 -8.11 5.01 12.77
CA GLY A 195 -9.29 4.31 12.28
C GLY A 195 -10.32 5.24 11.65
N GLU A 196 -10.67 6.35 12.31
CA GLU A 196 -11.65 7.31 11.79
C GLU A 196 -11.20 7.95 10.47
N ALA A 197 -9.94 8.41 10.40
CA ALA A 197 -9.38 8.97 9.17
C ALA A 197 -9.35 7.94 8.04
N THR A 198 -9.03 6.67 8.35
CA THR A 198 -9.06 5.57 7.37
C THR A 198 -10.47 5.30 6.88
N MET A 199 -11.45 5.20 7.77
CA MET A 199 -12.86 4.94 7.42
C MET A 199 -13.45 6.09 6.60
N LYS A 200 -13.15 7.34 6.97
CA LYS A 200 -13.54 8.53 6.21
C LYS A 200 -12.90 8.53 4.82
N PHE A 201 -11.62 8.19 4.72
CA PHE A 201 -10.97 8.02 3.42
C PHE A 201 -11.64 6.90 2.62
N PHE A 202 -12.04 5.78 3.23
CA PHE A 202 -12.76 4.69 2.56
C PHE A 202 -14.19 5.05 2.13
N GLY A 203 -14.74 6.17 2.61
CA GLY A 203 -16.12 6.60 2.33
C GLY A 203 -17.16 5.83 3.14
N LEU A 204 -16.76 5.36 4.33
CA LEU A 204 -17.62 4.65 5.28
C LEU A 204 -18.17 5.57 6.40
N MET A 205 -17.75 6.84 6.40
CA MET A 205 -18.16 7.89 7.35
C MET A 205 -18.35 9.22 6.63
#